data_AF-A0A897NDF8-F1
#
_entry.id   AF-A0A897NDF8-F1
#
_cell.length_a   1.000
_cell.length_b   1.000
_cell.length_c   1.000
_cell.angle_alpha   90.00
_cell.angle_beta   90.00
_cell.angle_gamma   90.00
#
_symmetry.space_group_name_H-M   'P 1'
#
loop_
_entity.id
_entity.type
_entity.pdbx_description
1 polymer ?
#
loop_
_entity_poly.entity_id
_entity_poly.type
_entity_poly.pdbx_seq_one_letter_code
_entity_poly.pdbx_strand_id
1 'polypeptide(L)'
;MISLRENWRIVMLVVFLLASALALIGPIAQSDPGTQTEYAQLEGDDQQLTLERSSIDFDNTTVETTNESTDTIVASDAEIEVNGEISERTDSSARVVNGSLTVTGGTVVTPENTSDITATEQSISISGETTLRAENSTVTLAFERPADTGPTNLQYGFDLSGGTRIRAPLAGMYVSDLDFDRNQSSELNRQLADQLDVEPIDVRVRQGAVEVFDTNVTDEEFVSALQASGFNATQDDVNDGVTEDTRENVVNILQSKIDRTGLSGGTVTTVGDGLVVVEVPNAEIDQVRDIVTDRGVVRIEAAVREPGANSTTNTTVITGEDIASTGQIGQRTGPGGEVTGWEAPVTLTEEGAQNFQQQMQELGFTSPSGIGNCDLTGGPGADQPGSYCLLTTLDGELVRANGMGGDLGTELGTNENWATVSPTFTIGASNADEAQEIKISLEVGSLPTNLDISEGDVSYIQPSLAQEFKSLSLITGLFAWFGVAGMVFLRYNKVRVAVPMIFTAIAEVFILLGFAAVTGLALDLSHIAGLIAVIGTGVDDLIIIADEILQQGEVATGRVFQNRFRKAFWVIGAAAVTTIIAMSPLTFLSVGDLFGFAVVTIVGVLIGVLVTRPAYGDILRNLVLSEDQQ
;
A
#
# COMPACT_ATOMS: atom_id res chain seq x y z
N MET A 1 -49.91 -6.93 -15.62
CA MET A 1 -48.89 -7.64 -14.82
C MET A 1 -47.98 -8.35 -15.81
N ILE A 2 -46.76 -7.86 -15.98
CA ILE A 2 -45.78 -8.49 -16.87
C ILE A 2 -45.58 -9.92 -16.37
N SER A 3 -45.79 -10.92 -17.23
CA SER A 3 -45.50 -12.33 -16.91
C SER A 3 -44.00 -12.46 -16.62
N LEU A 4 -43.63 -12.51 -15.34
CA LEU A 4 -42.24 -12.65 -14.86
C LEU A 4 -41.51 -13.83 -15.50
N ARG A 5 -42.27 -14.85 -15.91
CA ARG A 5 -41.75 -16.08 -16.53
C ARG A 5 -41.34 -15.89 -17.99
N GLU A 6 -41.93 -14.94 -18.70
CA GLU A 6 -41.66 -14.68 -20.13
C GLU A 6 -40.58 -13.62 -20.35
N ASN A 7 -40.37 -12.72 -19.37
CA ASN A 7 -39.38 -11.63 -19.45
C ASN A 7 -38.23 -11.78 -18.45
N TRP A 8 -37.93 -13.01 -18.00
CA TRP A 8 -36.93 -13.25 -16.96
C TRP A 8 -35.53 -12.72 -17.33
N ARG A 9 -35.17 -12.67 -18.63
CA ARG A 9 -33.90 -12.10 -19.09
C ARG A 9 -33.82 -10.58 -18.92
N ILE A 10 -34.94 -9.88 -19.11
CA ILE A 10 -35.04 -8.43 -18.84
C ILE A 10 -34.91 -8.19 -17.33
N VAL A 11 -35.53 -9.04 -16.51
CA VAL A 11 -35.37 -8.97 -15.04
C VAL A 11 -33.93 -9.21 -14.63
N MET A 12 -33.26 -10.20 -15.24
CA MET A 12 -31.84 -10.46 -15.01
C MET A 12 -30.98 -9.25 -15.35
N LEU A 13 -31.21 -8.59 -16.49
CA LEU A 13 -30.52 -7.34 -16.83
C LEU A 13 -30.71 -6.26 -15.77
N VAL A 14 -31.95 -6.05 -15.29
CA VAL A 14 -32.25 -5.07 -14.23
C VAL A 14 -31.54 -5.44 -12.92
N VAL A 15 -31.50 -6.72 -12.55
CA VAL A 15 -30.77 -7.18 -11.36
C VAL A 15 -29.28 -6.86 -11.48
N PHE A 16 -28.66 -7.14 -12.62
CA PHE A 16 -27.25 -6.80 -12.86
C PHE A 16 -26.99 -5.29 -12.82
N LEU A 17 -27.90 -4.48 -13.39
CA LEU A 17 -27.79 -3.02 -13.30
C LEU A 17 -27.90 -2.51 -11.87
N LEU A 18 -28.82 -3.05 -11.07
CA LEU A 18 -28.95 -2.68 -9.66
C LEU A 18 -27.74 -3.12 -8.83
N ALA A 19 -27.24 -4.34 -9.06
CA ALA A 19 -26.02 -4.83 -8.43
C ALA A 19 -24.81 -3.96 -8.79
N SER A 20 -24.70 -3.56 -10.06
CA SER A 20 -23.63 -2.68 -10.54
C SER A 20 -23.73 -1.27 -9.95
N ALA A 21 -24.94 -0.72 -9.81
CA ALA A 21 -25.15 0.56 -9.16
C ALA A 21 -24.77 0.51 -7.67
N LEU A 22 -25.11 -0.59 -6.99
CA LEU A 22 -24.70 -0.81 -5.61
C LEU A 22 -23.18 -1.00 -5.49
N ALA A 23 -22.54 -1.68 -6.43
CA ALA A 23 -21.09 -1.77 -6.47
C ALA A 23 -20.44 -0.40 -6.69
N LEU A 24 -20.99 0.42 -7.57
CA LEU A 24 -20.38 1.71 -7.91
C LEU A 24 -20.53 2.76 -6.81
N ILE A 25 -21.65 2.78 -6.08
CA ILE A 25 -22.00 3.91 -5.17
C ILE A 25 -22.38 3.41 -3.76
N GLY A 26 -22.56 2.10 -3.58
CA GLY A 26 -22.92 1.53 -2.30
C GLY A 26 -21.74 1.44 -1.33
N PRO A 27 -22.01 1.26 -0.03
CA PRO A 27 -20.96 1.02 0.95
C PRO A 27 -20.34 -0.35 0.67
N ILE A 28 -19.13 -0.38 0.10
CA ILE A 28 -18.32 -1.59 0.02
C ILE A 28 -17.51 -1.67 1.32
N ALA A 29 -17.42 -2.85 1.91
CA ALA A 29 -16.41 -3.15 2.92
C ALA A 29 -15.03 -3.25 2.23
N GLN A 30 -14.48 -2.12 1.76
CA GLN A 30 -13.05 -2.03 1.48
C GLN A 30 -12.35 -1.61 2.77
N SER A 31 -11.13 -2.15 2.95
CA SER A 31 -10.18 -1.75 3.97
C SER A 31 -10.06 -0.23 4.00
N ASP A 32 -9.91 0.29 5.23
CA ASP A 32 -9.68 1.69 5.56
C ASP A 32 -8.93 2.40 4.41
N PRO A 33 -9.45 3.50 3.81
CA PRO A 33 -8.87 4.14 2.62
C PRO A 33 -7.43 4.69 2.82
N GLY A 34 -6.79 4.33 3.93
CA GLY A 34 -5.57 4.94 4.42
C GLY A 34 -5.88 6.32 4.98
N THR A 35 -5.22 6.64 6.08
CA THR A 35 -5.10 8.01 6.57
C THR A 35 -3.89 8.65 5.88
N GLN A 36 -4.13 9.68 5.07
CA GLN A 36 -3.06 10.53 4.55
C GLN A 36 -2.57 11.41 5.69
N THR A 37 -1.29 11.26 6.05
CA THR A 37 -0.63 12.19 6.98
C THR A 37 -0.05 13.36 6.18
N GLU A 38 -0.68 14.52 6.25
CA GLU A 38 -0.18 15.75 5.61
C GLU A 38 0.51 16.62 6.67
N TYR A 39 1.71 17.12 6.35
CA TYR A 39 2.41 18.07 7.21
C TYR A 39 2.23 19.49 6.65
N ALA A 40 1.66 20.41 7.44
CA ALA A 40 1.66 21.84 7.09
C ALA A 40 2.59 22.61 8.02
N GLN A 41 3.51 23.37 7.41
CA GLN A 41 4.28 24.40 8.08
C GLN A 41 3.64 25.76 7.85
N LEU A 42 3.37 26.46 8.94
CA LEU A 42 2.83 27.82 8.91
C LEU A 42 3.91 28.79 9.38
N GLU A 43 4.40 29.64 8.47
CA GLU A 43 5.39 30.69 8.74
C GLU A 43 4.77 32.08 8.57
N GLY A 44 4.91 32.98 9.57
CA GLY A 44 4.55 34.40 9.45
C GLY A 44 3.97 35.07 10.70
N ASP A 45 3.89 36.40 10.68
CA ASP A 45 3.26 37.24 11.71
C ASP A 45 1.72 37.18 11.55
N ASP A 46 1.00 36.68 12.55
CA ASP A 46 -0.47 36.48 12.62
C ASP A 46 -1.03 35.17 12.03
N GLN A 47 -0.73 34.04 12.69
CA GLN A 47 -1.42 32.76 12.49
C GLN A 47 -2.55 32.62 13.53
N GLN A 48 -3.77 32.34 13.08
CA GLN A 48 -4.94 32.03 13.93
C GLN A 48 -5.37 30.57 13.69
N LEU A 49 -5.54 29.80 14.77
CA LEU A 49 -6.00 28.41 14.72
C LEU A 49 -7.23 28.25 15.61
N THR A 50 -8.38 27.89 15.04
CA THR A 50 -9.60 27.62 15.82
C THR A 50 -9.68 26.15 16.21
N LEU A 51 -9.64 25.89 17.51
CA LEU A 51 -9.74 24.59 18.15
C LEU A 51 -11.15 24.37 18.70
N GLU A 52 -11.72 23.18 18.50
CA GLU A 52 -12.99 22.77 19.13
C GLU A 52 -12.78 21.47 19.93
N ARG A 53 -13.16 21.47 21.23
CA ARG A 53 -13.07 20.32 22.14
C ARG A 53 -11.68 19.69 22.24
N SER A 54 -10.68 20.52 22.53
CA SER A 54 -9.27 20.09 22.56
C SER A 54 -8.71 19.98 23.97
N SER A 55 -7.76 19.05 24.16
CA SER A 55 -6.87 19.03 25.32
C SER A 55 -5.50 19.57 24.89
N ILE A 56 -4.94 20.45 25.71
CA ILE A 56 -3.63 21.04 25.51
C ILE A 56 -2.74 20.65 26.69
N ASP A 57 -1.65 19.94 26.44
CA ASP A 57 -0.64 19.62 27.45
C ASP A 57 0.60 20.50 27.28
N PHE A 58 1.15 20.96 28.41
CA PHE A 58 2.32 21.86 28.46
C PHE A 58 3.49 21.13 29.08
N ASP A 59 4.55 20.92 28.31
CA ASP A 59 5.81 20.41 28.83
C ASP A 59 6.80 21.54 29.13
N ASN A 60 7.33 21.52 30.35
CA ASN A 60 8.44 22.38 30.79
C ASN A 60 8.24 23.90 30.59
N THR A 61 6.99 24.38 30.67
CA THR A 61 6.64 25.81 30.49
C THR A 61 6.01 26.39 31.76
N THR A 62 6.31 27.65 32.11
CA THR A 62 5.57 28.38 33.13
C THR A 62 4.35 29.07 32.52
N VAL A 63 3.14 28.67 32.95
CA VAL A 63 1.88 29.33 32.56
C VAL A 63 1.64 30.51 33.50
N GLU A 64 1.73 31.75 32.99
CA GLU A 64 1.28 32.93 33.74
C GLU A 64 -0.14 33.32 33.32
N THR A 65 -1.11 33.14 34.23
CA THR A 65 -2.44 33.73 34.08
C THR A 65 -2.37 35.19 34.50
N THR A 66 -2.59 36.13 33.58
CA THR A 66 -2.60 37.56 33.92
C THR A 66 -4.01 37.99 34.36
N ASN A 67 -4.11 38.51 35.59
CA ASN A 67 -5.18 39.25 36.28
C ASN A 67 -6.65 39.21 35.75
N GLU A 68 -7.59 39.13 36.71
CA GLU A 68 -9.05 38.86 36.67
C GLU A 68 -9.96 39.64 35.66
N SER A 69 -9.41 40.39 34.71
CA SER A 69 -10.19 41.11 33.68
C SER A 69 -9.94 40.67 32.24
N THR A 70 -8.88 39.90 31.98
CA THR A 70 -8.58 39.33 30.65
C THR A 70 -7.98 37.97 30.91
N ASP A 71 -8.79 36.90 30.90
CA ASP A 71 -8.30 35.53 31.11
C ASP A 71 -7.47 35.08 29.88
N THR A 72 -6.28 35.64 29.75
CA THR A 72 -5.30 35.35 28.73
C THR A 72 -4.26 34.39 29.28
N ILE A 73 -4.16 33.22 28.65
CA ILE A 73 -3.06 32.28 28.87
C ILE A 73 -1.91 32.75 28.00
N VAL A 74 -0.78 33.10 28.63
CA VAL A 74 0.45 33.49 27.93
C VAL A 74 1.50 32.41 28.15
N ALA A 75 1.95 31.81 27.05
CA ALA A 75 3.04 30.83 27.03
C ALA A 75 4.14 31.32 26.08
N SER A 76 5.40 31.26 26.51
CA SER A 76 6.59 31.68 25.75
C SER A 76 7.64 30.58 25.80
N ASP A 77 8.31 30.34 24.66
CA ASP A 77 9.29 29.25 24.51
C ASP A 77 8.71 27.88 24.92
N ALA A 78 7.48 27.62 24.47
CA ALA A 78 6.65 26.51 24.90
C ALA A 78 6.39 25.52 23.77
N GLU A 79 6.43 24.22 24.09
CA GLU A 79 5.86 23.18 23.24
C GLU A 79 4.48 22.82 23.76
N ILE A 80 3.49 22.91 22.87
CA ILE A 80 2.08 22.78 23.20
C ILE A 80 1.54 21.62 22.38
N GLU A 81 1.23 20.51 23.05
CA GLU A 81 0.62 19.35 22.40
C GLU A 81 -0.90 19.57 22.29
N VAL A 82 -1.45 19.47 21.09
CA VAL A 82 -2.87 19.72 20.79
C VAL A 82 -3.52 18.43 20.32
N ASN A 83 -4.50 17.96 21.10
CA ASN A 83 -5.36 16.83 20.75
C ASN A 83 -6.80 17.33 20.53
N GLY A 84 -7.33 17.34 19.29
CA GLY A 84 -8.70 17.81 19.00
C GLY A 84 -9.10 18.01 17.52
N GLU A 85 -10.27 18.62 17.27
CA GLU A 85 -10.83 18.89 15.93
C GLU A 85 -10.59 20.37 15.51
N ILE A 86 -10.27 20.63 14.23
CA ILE A 86 -10.10 21.99 13.66
C ILE A 86 -11.25 22.32 12.72
N SER A 87 -11.83 23.52 12.81
CA SER A 87 -12.98 23.94 12.00
C SER A 87 -12.66 24.82 10.77
N GLU A 88 -11.49 25.45 10.65
CA GLU A 88 -11.24 26.34 9.49
C GLU A 88 -9.86 26.18 8.83
N ARG A 89 -9.84 25.42 7.73
CA ARG A 89 -9.58 25.95 6.38
C ARG A 89 -10.26 25.03 5.36
N THR A 90 -11.49 25.37 4.97
CA THR A 90 -12.26 24.79 3.85
C THR A 90 -12.67 23.30 3.88
N ASP A 91 -12.44 22.55 4.96
CA ASP A 91 -13.02 21.21 5.13
C ASP A 91 -13.18 20.86 6.61
N SER A 92 -14.37 20.39 7.02
CA SER A 92 -14.76 20.09 8.40
C SER A 92 -14.42 18.66 8.84
N SER A 93 -13.52 17.97 8.12
CA SER A 93 -13.23 16.54 8.28
C SER A 93 -11.81 16.23 8.82
N ALA A 94 -10.96 17.25 9.00
CA ALA A 94 -9.60 17.07 9.49
C ALA A 94 -9.56 16.86 11.02
N ARG A 95 -8.88 15.81 11.47
CA ARG A 95 -8.60 15.55 12.89
C ARG A 95 -7.12 15.70 13.16
N VAL A 96 -6.76 16.46 14.19
CA VAL A 96 -5.39 16.49 14.71
C VAL A 96 -5.29 15.34 15.69
N VAL A 97 -4.57 14.28 15.30
CA VAL A 97 -4.38 13.10 16.15
C VAL A 97 -3.20 13.30 17.09
N ASN A 98 -2.15 14.01 16.65
CA ASN A 98 -1.03 14.52 17.45
C ASN A 98 -0.48 15.78 16.77
N GLY A 99 -0.63 16.95 17.37
CA GLY A 99 -0.04 18.20 16.85
C GLY A 99 0.83 18.87 17.92
N SER A 100 2.08 19.18 17.59
CA SER A 100 2.96 19.96 18.48
C SER A 100 3.09 21.39 17.96
N LEU A 101 2.62 22.36 18.74
CA LEU A 101 2.86 23.77 18.50
C LEU A 101 4.14 24.18 19.25
N THR A 102 5.24 24.37 18.53
CA THR A 102 6.50 24.88 19.10
C THR A 102 6.59 26.38 18.95
N VAL A 103 6.49 27.11 20.06
CA VAL A 103 6.52 28.58 20.07
C VAL A 103 7.91 29.07 20.42
N THR A 104 8.78 29.25 19.42
CA THR A 104 10.14 29.76 19.61
C THR A 104 10.16 31.29 19.53
N GLY A 105 10.32 31.99 20.65
CA GLY A 105 10.47 33.46 20.68
C GLY A 105 9.19 34.30 20.59
N GLY A 106 8.05 33.78 21.07
CA GLY A 106 6.73 34.41 20.96
C GLY A 106 5.82 34.23 22.18
N THR A 107 4.56 34.67 22.06
CA THR A 107 3.49 34.48 23.07
C THR A 107 2.23 33.91 22.42
N VAL A 108 1.64 32.87 23.02
CA VAL A 108 0.29 32.40 22.67
C VAL A 108 -0.74 33.20 23.44
N VAL A 109 -1.86 33.57 22.82
CA VAL A 109 -2.95 34.34 23.47
C VAL A 109 -4.31 33.72 23.15
N THR A 110 -5.13 33.49 24.18
CA THR A 110 -6.53 33.02 24.07
C THR A 110 -7.54 34.19 24.13
N PRO A 111 -8.64 34.21 23.33
CA PRO A 111 -9.64 35.27 23.33
C PRO A 111 -10.54 35.32 24.59
N GLU A 112 -11.18 36.49 24.81
CA GLU A 112 -11.87 36.95 26.04
C GLU A 112 -13.12 36.17 26.53
N ASN A 113 -13.41 34.95 26.06
CA ASN A 113 -14.54 34.14 26.55
C ASN A 113 -14.08 32.77 27.08
N THR A 114 -13.72 32.75 28.36
CA THR A 114 -13.01 31.66 29.04
C THR A 114 -13.88 30.74 29.89
N SER A 115 -15.21 30.82 29.78
CA SER A 115 -16.12 29.98 30.58
C SER A 115 -16.02 28.48 30.28
N ASP A 116 -15.37 28.10 29.18
CA ASP A 116 -15.21 26.71 28.74
C ASP A 116 -13.76 26.19 28.87
N ILE A 117 -12.87 26.96 29.50
CA ILE A 117 -11.45 26.62 29.66
C ILE A 117 -11.15 26.23 31.11
N THR A 118 -10.61 25.04 31.33
CA THR A 118 -10.11 24.60 32.64
C THR A 118 -8.61 24.42 32.56
N ALA A 119 -7.85 25.20 33.31
CA ALA A 119 -6.39 25.13 33.38
C ALA A 119 -5.92 24.44 34.67
N THR A 120 -4.91 23.57 34.54
CA THR A 120 -4.10 23.00 35.63
C THR A 120 -2.65 23.46 35.47
N GLU A 121 -1.74 23.07 36.39
CA GLU A 121 -0.31 23.38 36.25
C GLU A 121 0.36 22.76 35.02
N GLN A 122 -0.27 21.74 34.39
CA GLN A 122 0.34 20.95 33.31
C GLN A 122 -0.54 20.82 32.06
N SER A 123 -1.81 21.24 32.13
CA SER A 123 -2.75 21.04 31.04
C SER A 123 -3.86 22.08 31.01
N ILE A 124 -4.38 22.37 29.82
CA ILE A 124 -5.53 23.23 29.59
C ILE A 124 -6.54 22.46 28.76
N SER A 125 -7.74 22.28 29.31
CA SER A 125 -8.86 21.64 28.63
C SER A 125 -9.83 22.70 28.10
N ILE A 126 -10.15 22.63 26.81
CA ILE A 126 -11.06 23.54 26.12
C ILE A 126 -12.34 22.77 25.78
N SER A 127 -13.46 23.17 26.38
CA SER A 127 -14.77 22.50 26.19
C SER A 127 -15.57 23.07 25.02
N GLY A 128 -15.15 24.23 24.48
CA GLY A 128 -15.82 24.98 23.41
C GLY A 128 -14.90 25.32 22.23
N GLU A 129 -15.28 26.34 21.45
CA GLU A 129 -14.48 26.85 20.32
C GLU A 129 -13.50 27.93 20.82
N THR A 130 -12.22 27.84 20.47
CA THR A 130 -11.19 28.81 20.90
C THR A 130 -10.15 29.03 19.81
N THR A 131 -9.85 30.29 19.52
CA THR A 131 -8.83 30.67 18.52
C THR A 131 -7.48 30.91 19.19
N LEU A 132 -6.48 30.08 18.92
CA LEU A 132 -5.10 30.33 19.31
C LEU A 132 -4.47 31.33 18.33
N ARG A 133 -3.82 32.37 18.87
CA ARG A 133 -2.98 33.28 18.09
C ARG A 133 -1.54 33.11 18.50
N ALA A 134 -0.67 32.88 17.52
CA ALA A 134 0.77 32.77 17.73
C ALA A 134 1.47 33.95 17.04
N GLU A 135 2.28 34.70 17.79
CA GLU A 135 3.09 35.81 17.28
C GLU A 135 4.55 35.35 17.19
N ASN A 136 5.17 35.52 16.01
CA ASN A 136 6.60 35.27 15.77
C ASN A 136 7.08 33.83 16.09
N SER A 137 6.39 32.82 15.56
CA SER A 137 6.65 31.39 15.82
C SER A 137 6.45 30.51 14.57
N THR A 138 6.97 29.28 14.60
CA THR A 138 6.85 28.29 13.52
C THR A 138 5.93 27.17 13.96
N VAL A 139 4.81 26.95 13.25
CA VAL A 139 3.84 25.90 13.59
C VAL A 139 3.94 24.76 12.59
N THR A 140 4.17 23.54 13.07
CA THR A 140 4.12 22.32 12.25
C THR A 140 2.95 21.46 12.70
N LEU A 141 2.04 21.13 11.78
CA LEU A 141 0.87 20.30 12.08
C LEU A 141 0.90 19.05 11.20
N ALA A 142 0.75 17.89 11.81
CA ALA A 142 0.45 16.64 11.12
C ALA A 142 -1.07 16.42 11.12
N PHE A 143 -1.67 16.22 9.96
CA PHE A 143 -3.10 15.95 9.81
C PHE A 143 -3.30 14.56 9.23
N GLU A 144 -4.17 13.76 9.83
CA GLU A 144 -4.67 12.54 9.22
C GLU A 144 -5.98 12.84 8.48
N ARG A 145 -5.99 12.65 7.15
CA ARG A 145 -7.19 12.75 6.31
C ARG A 145 -7.59 11.36 5.78
N PRO A 146 -8.87 10.98 5.80
CA PRO A 146 -9.34 9.86 5.01
C PRO A 146 -9.02 10.15 3.53
N ALA A 147 -8.39 9.22 2.80
CA ALA A 147 -8.14 9.44 1.38
C ALA A 147 -9.47 9.75 0.65
N ASP A 148 -9.48 10.78 -0.19
CA ASP A 148 -10.66 11.28 -0.90
C ASP A 148 -11.19 10.22 -1.88
N THR A 149 -12.05 9.34 -1.37
CA THR A 149 -12.79 8.39 -2.20
C THR A 149 -13.83 9.20 -2.96
N GLY A 150 -13.59 9.44 -4.25
CA GLY A 150 -14.53 10.14 -5.12
C GLY A 150 -15.95 9.54 -5.09
N PRO A 151 -16.91 10.10 -5.85
CA PRO A 151 -18.33 9.74 -5.74
C PRO A 151 -18.67 8.29 -6.16
N THR A 152 -17.68 7.51 -6.59
CA THR A 152 -17.82 6.11 -6.98
C THR A 152 -16.67 5.28 -6.44
N ASN A 153 -16.91 4.01 -6.14
CA ASN A 153 -15.91 3.01 -5.74
C ASN A 153 -15.00 2.53 -6.90
N LEU A 154 -14.85 3.34 -7.94
CA LEU A 154 -13.96 3.05 -9.05
C LEU A 154 -12.53 3.45 -8.68
N GLN A 155 -11.63 2.48 -8.79
CA GLN A 155 -10.21 2.73 -8.67
C GLN A 155 -9.64 3.07 -10.05
N TYR A 156 -8.71 4.02 -10.08
CA TYR A 156 -8.04 4.48 -11.29
C TYR A 156 -6.58 4.06 -11.23
N GLY A 157 -6.12 3.36 -12.27
CA GLY A 157 -4.74 2.91 -12.37
C GLY A 157 -3.77 4.06 -12.69
N PHE A 158 -2.49 3.73 -12.72
CA PHE A 158 -1.39 4.63 -13.04
C PHE A 158 -1.65 5.58 -14.22
N ASP A 159 -2.25 5.12 -15.32
CA ASP A 159 -2.46 5.96 -16.51
C ASP A 159 -3.46 7.10 -16.27
N LEU A 160 -4.38 6.92 -15.33
CA LEU A 160 -5.48 7.86 -15.04
C LEU A 160 -5.31 8.60 -13.72
N SER A 161 -4.45 8.09 -12.82
CA SER A 161 -4.11 8.71 -11.53
C SER A 161 -2.77 9.46 -11.58
N GLY A 162 -1.85 9.09 -12.48
CA GLY A 162 -0.47 9.59 -12.49
C GLY A 162 0.33 9.04 -11.32
N GLY A 163 1.58 9.48 -11.16
CA GLY A 163 2.54 8.97 -10.17
C GLY A 163 3.58 8.05 -10.82
N THR A 164 4.03 7.05 -10.06
CA THR A 164 5.11 6.14 -10.45
C THR A 164 4.62 4.70 -10.51
N ARG A 165 5.08 3.96 -11.54
CA ARG A 165 4.88 2.51 -11.70
C ARG A 165 6.25 1.86 -11.85
N ILE A 166 6.56 0.89 -10.99
CA ILE A 166 7.76 0.05 -11.06
C ILE A 166 7.30 -1.39 -11.34
N ARG A 167 7.86 -2.01 -12.38
CA ARG A 167 7.60 -3.40 -12.75
C ARG A 167 8.91 -4.14 -12.82
N ALA A 168 9.20 -5.02 -11.88
CA ALA A 168 10.49 -5.71 -11.83
C ALA A 168 10.32 -7.17 -11.38
N PRO A 169 11.19 -8.08 -11.85
CA PRO A 169 11.30 -9.40 -11.25
C PRO A 169 11.91 -9.30 -9.86
N LEU A 170 11.72 -10.35 -9.06
CA LEU A 170 12.41 -10.49 -7.78
C LEU A 170 13.76 -11.15 -8.01
N ALA A 171 14.80 -10.59 -7.41
CA ALA A 171 16.14 -11.14 -7.48
C ALA A 171 16.20 -12.51 -6.77
N GLY A 172 16.94 -13.44 -7.35
CA GLY A 172 17.22 -14.73 -6.74
C GLY A 172 17.07 -15.90 -7.69
N MET A 173 17.26 -17.08 -7.14
CA MET A 173 17.11 -18.37 -7.81
C MET A 173 16.59 -19.41 -6.83
N TYR A 174 15.97 -20.47 -7.34
CA TYR A 174 15.47 -21.54 -6.49
C TYR A 174 15.50 -22.90 -7.17
N VAL A 175 15.58 -23.94 -6.34
CA VAL A 175 15.37 -25.33 -6.75
C VAL A 175 14.18 -25.86 -5.95
N SER A 176 13.18 -26.42 -6.64
CA SER A 176 12.01 -27.06 -6.04
C SER A 176 12.09 -28.59 -6.05
N ASP A 177 11.04 -29.25 -5.53
CA ASP A 177 10.90 -30.70 -5.43
C ASP A 177 12.01 -31.43 -4.65
N LEU A 178 12.60 -30.74 -3.65
CA LEU A 178 13.62 -31.31 -2.76
C LEU A 178 13.01 -32.06 -1.57
N ASP A 179 13.47 -33.29 -1.31
CA ASP A 179 12.99 -34.12 -0.19
C ASP A 179 13.90 -33.98 1.03
N PHE A 180 13.41 -33.31 2.09
CA PHE A 180 14.11 -33.19 3.38
C PHE A 180 13.15 -32.99 4.56
N ASP A 181 13.60 -33.37 5.77
CA ASP A 181 12.81 -33.23 6.99
C ASP A 181 12.65 -31.76 7.39
N ARG A 182 11.40 -31.33 7.68
CA ARG A 182 11.08 -29.97 8.18
C ARG A 182 11.92 -29.57 9.39
N ASN A 183 12.27 -30.54 10.24
CA ASN A 183 13.03 -30.25 11.46
C ASN A 183 14.49 -29.88 11.20
N GLN A 184 14.98 -30.06 9.97
CA GLN A 184 16.35 -29.77 9.57
C GLN A 184 16.49 -28.45 8.81
N SER A 185 15.38 -27.76 8.49
CA SER A 185 15.40 -26.55 7.65
C SER A 185 16.32 -25.44 8.18
N SER A 186 16.34 -25.17 9.49
CA SER A 186 17.20 -24.13 10.09
C SER A 186 18.69 -24.47 10.04
N GLU A 187 19.05 -25.74 10.28
CA GLU A 187 20.44 -26.19 10.20
C GLU A 187 20.92 -26.18 8.75
N LEU A 188 20.09 -26.68 7.83
CA LEU A 188 20.38 -26.67 6.41
C LEU A 188 20.52 -25.24 5.87
N ASN A 189 19.69 -24.29 6.33
CA ASN A 189 19.80 -22.89 5.95
C ASN A 189 21.17 -22.31 6.31
N ARG A 190 21.61 -22.52 7.55
CA ARG A 190 22.92 -22.05 8.03
C ARG A 190 24.07 -22.73 7.29
N GLN A 191 23.95 -24.03 7.03
CA GLN A 191 24.96 -24.79 6.30
C GLN A 191 25.10 -24.29 4.84
N LEU A 192 23.99 -24.05 4.16
CA LEU A 192 24.00 -23.56 2.77
C LEU A 192 24.53 -22.13 2.70
N ALA A 193 24.14 -21.25 3.63
CA ALA A 193 24.67 -19.89 3.69
C ALA A 193 26.20 -19.88 3.86
N ASP A 194 26.74 -20.71 4.77
CA ASP A 194 28.19 -20.86 4.98
C ASP A 194 28.91 -21.45 3.75
N GLN A 195 28.30 -22.41 3.06
CA GLN A 195 28.88 -23.00 1.84
C GLN A 195 28.91 -22.02 0.66
N LEU A 196 27.93 -21.12 0.59
CA LEU A 196 27.80 -20.12 -0.47
C LEU A 196 28.53 -18.81 -0.14
N ASP A 197 29.08 -18.66 1.08
CA ASP A 197 29.70 -17.43 1.58
C ASP A 197 28.73 -16.22 1.53
N VAL A 198 27.46 -16.45 1.86
CA VAL A 198 26.39 -15.44 1.91
C VAL A 198 25.79 -15.31 3.30
N GLU A 199 25.02 -14.23 3.53
CA GLU A 199 24.35 -14.06 4.81
C GLU A 199 23.20 -15.08 4.99
N PRO A 200 22.90 -15.54 6.22
CA PRO A 200 21.79 -16.47 6.46
C PRO A 200 20.42 -15.97 6.02
N ILE A 201 20.23 -14.65 5.88
CA ILE A 201 19.01 -14.03 5.37
C ILE A 201 18.85 -14.16 3.85
N ASP A 202 19.95 -14.43 3.14
CA ASP A 202 19.98 -14.57 1.67
C ASP A 202 19.79 -16.01 1.21
N VAL A 203 19.60 -16.93 2.15
CA VAL A 203 19.18 -18.31 1.88
C VAL A 203 17.87 -18.56 2.60
N ARG A 204 16.94 -19.22 1.92
CA ARG A 204 15.70 -19.70 2.53
C ARG A 204 15.44 -21.14 2.16
N VAL A 205 15.27 -21.94 3.21
CA VAL A 205 14.91 -23.36 3.10
C VAL A 205 13.47 -23.55 3.56
N ARG A 206 12.57 -23.87 2.63
CA ARG A 206 11.15 -24.20 2.91
C ARG A 206 10.80 -25.55 2.32
N GLN A 207 9.67 -26.14 2.75
CA GLN A 207 9.34 -27.50 2.32
C GLN A 207 9.36 -27.66 0.80
N GLY A 208 10.23 -28.55 0.32
CA GLY A 208 10.32 -28.82 -1.10
C GLY A 208 11.15 -27.81 -1.88
N ALA A 209 11.64 -26.71 -1.29
CA ALA A 209 12.37 -25.69 -2.03
C ALA A 209 13.51 -25.04 -1.23
N VAL A 210 14.59 -24.75 -1.93
CA VAL A 210 15.66 -23.89 -1.45
C VAL A 210 15.75 -22.69 -2.38
N GLU A 211 15.79 -21.50 -1.81
CA GLU A 211 15.92 -20.23 -2.52
C GLU A 211 17.19 -19.52 -2.05
N VAL A 212 17.85 -18.83 -2.99
CA VAL A 212 19.00 -17.95 -2.72
C VAL A 212 18.70 -16.59 -3.33
N PHE A 213 18.88 -15.52 -2.55
CA PHE A 213 18.53 -14.14 -2.94
C PHE A 213 19.74 -13.30 -3.33
N ASP A 214 20.96 -13.74 -3.00
CA ASP A 214 22.18 -13.07 -3.40
C ASP A 214 22.44 -13.30 -4.90
N THR A 215 22.54 -12.21 -5.66
CA THR A 215 22.73 -12.23 -7.12
C THR A 215 24.17 -12.50 -7.55
N ASN A 216 25.13 -12.53 -6.63
CA ASN A 216 26.52 -12.89 -6.90
C ASN A 216 26.71 -14.41 -6.95
N VAL A 217 25.78 -15.19 -6.39
CA VAL A 217 25.82 -16.66 -6.44
C VAL A 217 25.46 -17.12 -7.84
N THR A 218 26.29 -17.98 -8.43
CA THR A 218 26.03 -18.60 -9.74
C THR A 218 25.25 -19.91 -9.60
N ASP A 219 24.56 -20.33 -10.66
CA ASP A 219 23.87 -21.63 -10.72
C ASP A 219 24.80 -22.81 -10.37
N GLU A 220 26.07 -22.72 -10.77
CA GLU A 220 27.07 -23.75 -10.48
C GLU A 220 27.42 -23.81 -8.98
N GLU A 221 27.58 -22.67 -8.33
CA GLU A 221 27.83 -22.57 -6.89
C GLU A 221 26.61 -23.05 -6.09
N PHE A 222 25.41 -22.63 -6.49
CA PHE A 222 24.17 -23.03 -5.84
C PHE A 222 23.96 -24.55 -5.90
N VAL A 223 24.08 -25.14 -7.09
CA VAL A 223 23.97 -26.59 -7.27
C VAL A 223 25.07 -27.33 -6.51
N SER A 224 26.30 -26.80 -6.49
CA SER A 224 27.41 -27.41 -5.75
C SER A 224 27.16 -27.44 -4.24
N ALA A 225 26.59 -26.38 -3.67
CA ALA A 225 26.20 -26.33 -2.26
C ALA A 225 25.07 -27.32 -1.93
N LEU A 226 24.06 -27.43 -2.81
CA LEU A 226 23.00 -28.43 -2.67
C LEU A 226 23.55 -29.86 -2.72
N GLN A 227 24.45 -30.16 -3.65
CA GLN A 227 25.09 -31.47 -3.76
C GLN A 227 25.97 -31.80 -2.56
N ALA A 228 26.72 -30.81 -2.05
CA ALA A 228 27.51 -30.96 -0.83
C ALA A 228 26.62 -31.24 0.40
N SER A 229 25.38 -30.75 0.38
CA SER A 229 24.36 -30.99 1.41
C SER A 229 23.55 -32.29 1.19
N GLY A 230 23.89 -33.07 0.16
CA GLY A 230 23.32 -34.40 -0.09
C GLY A 230 22.12 -34.42 -1.04
N PHE A 231 21.78 -33.30 -1.68
CA PHE A 231 20.71 -33.22 -2.66
C PHE A 231 21.19 -33.61 -4.06
N ASN A 232 20.32 -34.25 -4.82
CA ASN A 232 20.58 -34.57 -6.22
C ASN A 232 19.95 -33.49 -7.12
N ALA A 233 20.63 -32.35 -7.23
CA ALA A 233 20.24 -31.22 -8.08
C ALA A 233 21.24 -31.04 -9.22
N THR A 234 20.76 -30.52 -10.34
CA THR A 234 21.53 -30.15 -11.53
C THR A 234 21.24 -28.70 -11.92
N GLN A 235 22.05 -28.11 -12.82
CA GLN A 235 21.80 -26.74 -13.29
C GLN A 235 20.45 -26.59 -14.02
N ASP A 236 19.96 -27.67 -14.66
CA ASP A 236 18.64 -27.65 -15.32
C ASP A 236 17.47 -27.60 -14.31
N ASP A 237 17.72 -27.86 -13.02
CA ASP A 237 16.72 -27.78 -11.95
C ASP A 237 16.64 -26.38 -11.31
N VAL A 238 17.57 -25.48 -11.64
CA VAL A 238 17.61 -24.10 -11.13
C VAL A 238 16.61 -23.26 -11.92
N ASN A 239 15.76 -22.56 -11.20
CA ASN A 239 14.78 -21.63 -11.76
C ASN A 239 15.11 -20.21 -11.31
N ASP A 240 15.02 -19.26 -12.23
CA ASP A 240 15.21 -17.84 -11.93
C ASP A 240 14.05 -17.28 -11.07
N GLY A 241 14.38 -16.31 -10.23
CA GLY A 241 13.46 -15.63 -9.35
C GLY A 241 13.20 -16.38 -8.04
N VAL A 242 11.95 -16.36 -7.60
CA VAL A 242 11.55 -16.88 -6.28
C VAL A 242 10.26 -17.69 -6.35
N THR A 243 10.02 -18.48 -5.31
CA THR A 243 8.80 -19.26 -5.13
C THR A 243 7.55 -18.36 -4.94
N GLU A 244 6.36 -18.93 -5.17
CA GLU A 244 5.09 -18.21 -5.01
C GLU A 244 4.88 -17.68 -3.58
N ASP A 245 5.19 -18.50 -2.56
CA ASP A 245 5.12 -18.10 -1.14
C ASP A 245 5.99 -16.87 -0.84
N THR A 246 7.20 -16.85 -1.38
CA THR A 246 8.13 -15.73 -1.23
C THR A 246 7.59 -14.48 -1.90
N ARG A 247 7.06 -14.64 -3.11
CA ARG A 247 6.50 -13.53 -3.88
C ARG A 247 5.31 -12.91 -3.16
N GLU A 248 4.39 -13.72 -2.63
CA GLU A 248 3.27 -13.23 -1.83
C GLU A 248 3.74 -12.50 -0.57
N ASN A 249 4.77 -13.01 0.12
CA ASN A 249 5.34 -12.34 1.27
C ASN A 249 5.94 -10.97 0.91
N VAL A 250 6.71 -10.89 -0.19
CA VAL A 250 7.25 -9.63 -0.71
C VAL A 250 6.13 -8.63 -1.03
N VAL A 251 5.08 -9.06 -1.72
CA VAL A 251 3.92 -8.21 -2.05
C VAL A 251 3.28 -7.63 -0.79
N ASN A 252 3.06 -8.46 0.23
CA ASN A 252 2.46 -8.03 1.50
C ASN A 252 3.34 -7.03 2.27
N ILE A 253 4.65 -7.26 2.28
CA ILE A 253 5.63 -6.37 2.93
C ILE A 253 5.69 -5.03 2.19
N LEU A 254 5.82 -5.05 0.86
CA LEU A 254 5.85 -3.81 0.05
C LEU A 254 4.54 -3.02 0.17
N GLN A 255 3.39 -3.68 0.11
CA GLN A 255 2.10 -3.02 0.32
C GLN A 255 2.06 -2.35 1.69
N SER A 256 2.46 -3.07 2.74
CA SER A 256 2.49 -2.54 4.11
C SER A 256 3.48 -1.38 4.27
N LYS A 257 4.67 -1.45 3.63
CA LYS A 257 5.63 -0.33 3.62
C LYS A 257 5.02 0.91 2.97
N ILE A 258 4.41 0.77 1.80
CA ILE A 258 3.78 1.88 1.07
C ILE A 258 2.62 2.50 1.87
N ASP A 259 1.79 1.67 2.49
CA ASP A 259 0.65 2.14 3.29
C ASP A 259 1.12 2.98 4.50
N ARG A 260 2.33 2.72 5.01
CA ARG A 260 2.90 3.35 6.23
C ARG A 260 3.83 4.53 5.95
N THR A 261 4.27 4.73 4.72
CA THR A 261 5.09 5.88 4.31
C THR A 261 4.24 7.10 3.95
N GLY A 262 2.92 7.01 4.09
CA GLY A 262 2.00 8.10 3.75
C GLY A 262 1.73 8.23 2.24
N LEU A 263 2.28 7.32 1.42
CA LEU A 263 2.03 7.22 -0.01
C LEU A 263 0.71 6.49 -0.29
N SER A 264 -0.39 7.09 0.18
CA SER A 264 -1.72 6.48 0.13
C SER A 264 -2.18 6.15 -1.29
N GLY A 265 -2.95 5.07 -1.42
CA GLY A 265 -3.49 4.62 -2.71
C GLY A 265 -2.49 3.88 -3.58
N GLY A 266 -1.28 3.63 -3.08
CA GLY A 266 -0.33 2.74 -3.72
C GLY A 266 -0.81 1.28 -3.67
N THR A 267 -0.52 0.54 -4.74
CA THR A 267 -0.90 -0.86 -4.88
C THR A 267 0.30 -1.70 -5.30
N VAL A 268 0.42 -2.88 -4.70
CA VAL A 268 1.43 -3.87 -5.06
C VAL A 268 0.72 -5.14 -5.54
N THR A 269 1.03 -5.55 -6.75
CA THR A 269 0.43 -6.73 -7.38
C THR A 269 1.47 -7.54 -8.13
N THR A 270 1.12 -8.76 -8.54
CA THR A 270 1.96 -9.61 -9.37
C THR A 270 1.34 -9.81 -10.73
N VAL A 271 2.16 -9.74 -11.78
CA VAL A 271 1.71 -9.85 -13.17
C VAL A 271 2.60 -10.85 -13.93
N GLY A 272 1.96 -11.75 -14.72
CA GLY A 272 2.65 -12.68 -15.60
C GLY A 272 3.53 -13.70 -14.88
N ASP A 273 4.75 -13.89 -15.39
CA ASP A 273 5.77 -14.85 -14.93
C ASP A 273 6.41 -14.47 -13.56
N GLY A 274 5.69 -13.73 -12.72
CA GLY A 274 6.14 -13.38 -11.36
C GLY A 274 6.76 -11.99 -11.20
N LEU A 275 6.52 -11.06 -12.14
CA LEU A 275 6.91 -9.66 -11.97
C LEU A 275 6.08 -9.01 -10.85
N VAL A 276 6.73 -8.27 -9.97
CA VAL A 276 6.08 -7.42 -8.98
C VAL A 276 5.84 -6.05 -9.62
N VAL A 277 4.60 -5.59 -9.54
CA VAL A 277 4.13 -4.31 -10.05
C VAL A 277 3.73 -3.45 -8.88
N VAL A 278 4.49 -2.39 -8.66
CA VAL A 278 4.24 -1.36 -7.64
C VAL A 278 3.75 -0.11 -8.34
N GLU A 279 2.54 0.34 -8.03
CA GLU A 279 1.97 1.57 -8.56
C GLU A 279 1.64 2.49 -7.41
N VAL A 280 2.22 3.69 -7.39
CA VAL A 280 1.98 4.67 -6.34
C VAL A 280 1.50 5.98 -6.98
N PRO A 281 0.23 6.37 -6.73
CA PRO A 281 -0.33 7.55 -7.32
C PRO A 281 0.31 8.81 -6.73
N ASN A 282 0.51 9.82 -7.58
CA ASN A 282 1.06 11.13 -7.17
C ASN A 282 2.46 11.09 -6.51
N ALA A 283 3.18 9.97 -6.56
CA ALA A 283 4.53 9.86 -6.01
C ALA A 283 5.60 9.98 -7.09
N GLU A 284 6.73 10.60 -6.73
CA GLU A 284 7.90 10.69 -7.61
C GLU A 284 8.69 9.37 -7.63
N ILE A 285 9.50 9.18 -8.69
CA ILE A 285 10.23 7.92 -8.90
C ILE A 285 11.12 7.59 -7.71
N ASP A 286 11.86 8.57 -7.21
CA ASP A 286 12.87 8.33 -6.17
C ASP A 286 12.20 7.91 -4.85
N GLN A 287 11.09 8.56 -4.48
CA GLN A 287 10.31 8.19 -3.28
C GLN A 287 9.83 6.74 -3.31
N VAL A 288 9.36 6.27 -4.46
CA VAL A 288 8.87 4.89 -4.60
C VAL A 288 10.04 3.91 -4.73
N ARG A 289 11.11 4.30 -5.41
CA ARG A 289 12.29 3.46 -5.62
C ARG A 289 12.93 3.07 -4.29
N ASP A 290 13.13 4.03 -3.40
CA ASP A 290 13.79 3.78 -2.11
C ASP A 290 12.99 2.73 -1.32
N ILE A 291 11.66 2.93 -1.20
CA ILE A 291 10.75 2.00 -0.51
C ILE A 291 10.79 0.57 -1.05
N VAL A 292 10.91 0.39 -2.38
CA VAL A 292 10.87 -0.94 -3.01
C VAL A 292 12.25 -1.59 -3.16
N THR A 293 13.32 -0.82 -3.03
CA THR A 293 14.70 -1.31 -3.14
C THR A 293 15.28 -1.65 -1.77
N ASP A 294 14.90 -0.90 -0.75
CA ASP A 294 15.41 -1.08 0.60
C ASP A 294 14.76 -2.30 1.25
N ARG A 295 15.59 -3.25 1.70
CA ARG A 295 15.07 -4.47 2.35
C ARG A 295 14.46 -4.11 3.69
N GLY A 296 14.95 -3.10 4.39
CA GLY A 296 14.51 -2.78 5.75
C GLY A 296 15.03 -3.79 6.77
N VAL A 297 16.25 -4.32 6.56
CA VAL A 297 16.91 -5.22 7.49
C VAL A 297 17.48 -4.40 8.64
N VAL A 298 16.73 -4.34 9.74
CA VAL A 298 17.18 -3.69 10.97
C VAL A 298 17.96 -4.69 11.84
N ARG A 299 19.16 -4.28 12.27
CA ARG A 299 19.98 -5.06 13.21
C ARG A 299 20.53 -4.17 14.31
N ILE A 300 20.69 -4.76 15.49
CA ILE A 300 21.51 -4.19 16.54
C ILE A 300 22.78 -5.03 16.67
N GLU A 301 23.93 -4.41 16.45
CA GLU A 301 25.24 -5.03 16.58
C GLU A 301 25.96 -4.52 17.83
N ALA A 302 26.43 -5.45 18.65
CA ALA A 302 27.33 -5.20 19.75
C ALA A 302 28.77 -5.09 19.22
N ALA A 303 29.27 -3.86 19.10
CA ALA A 303 30.64 -3.56 18.76
C ALA A 303 31.49 -3.43 20.03
N VAL A 304 32.36 -4.41 20.26
CA VAL A 304 33.22 -4.50 21.44
C VAL A 304 34.67 -4.36 21.05
N ARG A 305 35.35 -3.41 21.68
CA ARG A 305 36.80 -3.24 21.64
C ARG A 305 37.34 -3.35 23.05
N GLU A 306 37.97 -4.48 23.35
CA GLU A 306 38.59 -4.68 24.66
C GLU A 306 39.75 -3.68 24.90
N PRO A 307 40.05 -3.32 26.16
CA PRO A 307 41.18 -2.44 26.47
C PRO A 307 42.49 -2.96 25.89
N GLY A 308 43.20 -2.11 25.14
CA GLY A 308 44.45 -2.49 24.47
C GLY A 308 44.30 -3.39 23.23
N ALA A 309 43.07 -3.68 22.78
CA ALA A 309 42.83 -4.52 21.61
C ALA A 309 43.19 -3.81 20.29
N ASN A 310 43.61 -4.62 19.32
CA ASN A 310 43.97 -4.17 17.96
C ASN A 310 42.80 -4.21 16.96
N SER A 311 41.63 -4.70 17.37
CA SER A 311 40.43 -4.80 16.54
C SER A 311 39.18 -4.61 17.40
N THR A 312 38.08 -4.22 16.73
CA THR A 312 36.72 -4.25 17.28
C THR A 312 36.03 -5.49 16.75
N THR A 313 35.26 -6.17 17.60
CA THR A 313 34.43 -7.32 17.23
C THR A 313 32.98 -6.88 17.23
N ASN A 314 32.30 -7.03 16.08
CA ASN A 314 30.87 -6.80 15.96
C ASN A 314 30.15 -8.14 16.06
N THR A 315 29.12 -8.20 16.90
CA THR A 315 28.24 -9.36 17.04
C THR A 315 26.81 -8.90 16.88
N THR A 316 26.03 -9.47 15.97
CA THR A 316 24.59 -9.16 15.88
C THR A 316 23.87 -9.75 17.08
N VAL A 317 23.20 -8.88 17.85
CA VAL A 317 22.55 -9.26 19.11
C VAL A 317 21.03 -9.17 19.07
N ILE A 318 20.48 -8.40 18.12
CA ILE A 318 19.04 -8.29 17.85
C ILE A 318 18.85 -8.20 16.33
N THR A 319 17.85 -8.92 15.85
CA THR A 319 17.32 -8.85 14.49
C THR A 319 15.83 -8.47 14.52
N GLY A 320 15.23 -8.18 13.37
CA GLY A 320 13.79 -7.90 13.29
C GLY A 320 12.90 -9.02 13.84
N GLU A 321 13.32 -10.28 13.77
CA GLU A 321 12.56 -11.44 14.30
C GLU A 321 12.48 -11.45 15.83
N ASP A 322 13.43 -10.79 16.50
CA ASP A 322 13.48 -10.68 17.96
C ASP A 322 12.50 -9.63 18.50
N ILE A 323 11.85 -8.85 17.63
CA ILE A 323 11.04 -7.68 17.99
C ILE A 323 9.56 -8.07 17.99
N ALA A 324 8.89 -7.88 19.13
CA ALA A 324 7.47 -8.16 19.30
C ALA A 324 6.57 -6.97 18.91
N SER A 325 6.99 -5.75 19.22
CA SER A 325 6.26 -4.52 18.89
C SER A 325 7.12 -3.27 19.07
N THR A 326 6.77 -2.19 18.38
CA THR A 326 7.38 -0.87 18.58
C THR A 326 6.38 0.15 19.15
N GLY A 327 6.90 1.13 19.89
CA GLY A 327 6.15 2.24 20.45
C GLY A 327 6.08 3.46 19.53
N GLN A 328 5.59 4.57 20.07
CA GLN A 328 5.62 5.87 19.40
C GLN A 328 7.04 6.44 19.41
N ILE A 329 7.48 7.00 18.28
CA ILE A 329 8.78 7.69 18.21
C ILE A 329 8.74 8.95 19.07
N GLY A 330 9.84 9.25 19.75
CA GLY A 330 9.98 10.41 20.62
C GLY A 330 11.32 11.11 20.42
N GLN A 331 11.39 12.37 20.85
CA GLN A 331 12.64 13.12 20.86
C GLN A 331 13.45 12.78 22.11
N ARG A 332 14.77 12.64 21.93
CA ARG A 332 15.70 12.47 23.04
C ARG A 332 16.29 13.82 23.45
N THR A 333 15.87 14.35 24.58
CA THR A 333 16.36 15.64 25.09
C THR A 333 17.59 15.51 25.99
N GLY A 334 18.56 16.39 25.80
CA GLY A 334 19.73 16.51 26.65
C GLY A 334 19.39 17.23 27.96
N PRO A 335 20.33 17.28 28.93
CA PRO A 335 20.13 17.93 30.22
C PRO A 335 19.76 19.43 30.16
N GLY A 336 20.01 20.08 29.01
CA GLY A 336 19.68 21.48 28.75
C GLY A 336 18.40 21.69 27.93
N GLY A 337 17.61 20.65 27.66
CA GLY A 337 16.39 20.71 26.83
C GLY A 337 16.66 20.70 25.32
N GLU A 338 17.92 20.60 24.88
CA GLU A 338 18.25 20.46 23.46
C GLU A 338 17.88 19.07 22.93
N VAL A 339 17.34 18.99 21.71
CA VAL A 339 17.08 17.70 21.05
C VAL A 339 18.40 17.10 20.57
N THR A 340 18.75 15.93 21.11
CA THR A 340 20.02 15.22 20.84
C THR A 340 19.87 14.03 19.88
N GLY A 341 18.63 13.74 19.47
CA GLY A 341 18.28 12.66 18.56
C GLY A 341 16.82 12.26 18.73
N TRP A 342 16.46 11.16 18.08
CA TRP A 342 15.13 10.54 18.16
C TRP A 342 15.27 9.12 18.69
N GLU A 343 14.22 8.58 19.27
CA GLU A 343 14.20 7.21 19.74
C GLU A 343 12.86 6.51 19.52
N ALA A 344 12.92 5.21 19.25
CA ALA A 344 11.76 4.34 19.14
C ALA A 344 11.80 3.31 20.27
N PRO A 345 10.79 3.26 21.15
CA PRO A 345 10.65 2.17 22.10
C PRO A 345 10.42 0.86 21.36
N VAL A 346 11.12 -0.20 21.73
CA VAL A 346 10.95 -1.53 21.16
C VAL A 346 10.77 -2.54 22.27
N THR A 347 9.87 -3.48 22.06
CA THR A 347 9.63 -4.61 22.96
C THR A 347 10.06 -5.87 22.25
N LEU A 348 10.92 -6.66 22.90
CA LEU A 348 11.42 -7.91 22.36
C LEU A 348 10.44 -9.06 22.61
N THR A 349 10.52 -10.09 21.77
CA THR A 349 9.91 -11.39 22.05
C THR A 349 10.58 -12.01 23.27
N GLU A 350 9.92 -12.94 23.95
CA GLU A 350 10.48 -13.58 25.14
C GLU A 350 11.81 -14.30 24.83
N GLU A 351 11.89 -14.99 23.68
CA GLU A 351 13.10 -15.65 23.21
C GLU A 351 14.21 -14.65 22.86
N GLY A 352 13.88 -13.61 22.09
CA GLY A 352 14.82 -12.55 21.72
C GLY A 352 15.35 -11.81 22.94
N ALA A 353 14.50 -11.55 23.93
CA ALA A 353 14.88 -10.88 25.17
C ALA A 353 15.83 -11.73 26.04
N GLN A 354 15.59 -13.03 26.15
CA GLN A 354 16.48 -13.95 26.88
C GLN A 354 17.87 -14.01 26.21
N ASN A 355 17.89 -14.16 24.89
CA ASN A 355 19.12 -14.21 24.11
C ASN A 355 19.91 -12.89 24.21
N PHE A 356 19.22 -11.76 24.02
CA PHE A 356 19.82 -10.43 24.15
C PHE A 356 20.41 -10.21 25.54
N GLN A 357 19.66 -10.54 26.61
CA GLN A 357 20.14 -10.39 27.98
C GLN A 357 21.40 -11.22 28.25
N GLN A 358 21.40 -12.49 27.80
CA GLN A 358 22.57 -13.36 27.94
C GLN A 358 23.78 -12.79 27.19
N GLN A 359 23.61 -12.40 25.93
CA GLN A 359 24.69 -11.84 25.11
C GLN A 359 25.26 -10.54 25.71
N MET A 360 24.41 -9.65 26.24
CA MET A 360 24.87 -8.41 26.87
C MET A 360 25.71 -8.67 28.14
N GLN A 361 25.39 -9.71 28.90
CA GLN A 361 26.19 -10.12 30.06
C GLN A 361 27.52 -10.74 29.62
N GLU A 362 27.51 -11.63 28.63
CA GLU A 362 28.70 -12.32 28.13
C GLU A 362 29.70 -11.37 27.45
N LEU A 363 29.18 -10.40 26.68
CA LEU A 363 29.97 -9.38 25.98
C LEU A 363 30.40 -8.22 26.89
N GLY A 364 30.01 -8.22 28.17
CA GLY A 364 30.47 -7.25 29.16
C GLY A 364 29.76 -5.89 29.14
N PHE A 365 28.65 -5.75 28.40
CA PHE A 365 27.85 -4.50 28.36
C PHE A 365 27.18 -4.15 29.70
N THR A 366 26.97 -5.15 30.56
CA THR A 366 26.41 -4.96 31.91
C THR A 366 27.50 -4.71 32.98
N SER A 367 28.77 -4.70 32.59
CA SER A 367 29.89 -4.44 33.49
C SER A 367 30.07 -2.93 33.75
N PRO A 368 30.71 -2.52 34.86
CA PRO A 368 31.03 -1.10 35.11
C PRO A 368 31.89 -0.45 34.02
N SER A 369 32.63 -1.24 33.24
CA SER A 369 33.43 -0.80 32.11
C SER A 369 32.67 -0.76 30.78
N GLY A 370 31.53 -1.46 30.67
CA GLY A 370 30.70 -1.51 29.46
C GLY A 370 29.55 -0.51 29.47
N ILE A 371 28.93 -0.29 30.64
CA ILE A 371 27.82 0.65 30.78
C ILE A 371 28.28 2.08 30.44
N GLY A 372 27.55 2.73 29.54
CA GLY A 372 27.78 4.12 29.12
C GLY A 372 29.08 4.36 28.36
N ASN A 373 29.79 3.30 27.95
CA ASN A 373 31.10 3.39 27.34
C ASN A 373 31.06 3.09 25.84
N CYS A 374 30.64 4.06 25.02
CA CYS A 374 30.71 3.95 23.56
C CYS A 374 31.61 5.04 22.98
N ASP A 375 32.75 4.62 22.43
CA ASP A 375 33.67 5.46 21.67
C ASP A 375 34.02 4.79 20.34
N LEU A 376 33.41 5.29 19.26
CA LEU A 376 33.71 4.87 17.88
C LEU A 376 34.92 5.60 17.29
N THR A 377 35.43 6.65 17.92
CA THR A 377 36.46 7.54 17.37
C THR A 377 37.88 7.15 17.76
N GLY A 378 38.05 6.47 18.90
CA GLY A 378 39.36 6.19 19.51
C GLY A 378 40.30 5.26 18.74
N GLY A 379 39.82 4.48 17.77
CA GLY A 379 40.62 3.50 17.02
C GLY A 379 41.26 2.40 17.89
N PRO A 380 41.93 1.39 17.29
CA PRO A 380 42.62 0.34 18.04
C PRO A 380 44.01 0.76 18.56
N GLY A 381 44.48 0.13 19.64
CA GLY A 381 45.84 0.33 20.15
C GLY A 381 46.05 -0.02 21.62
N ALA A 382 47.29 -0.31 22.00
CA ALA A 382 47.67 -0.81 23.33
C ALA A 382 47.31 0.15 24.49
N ASP A 383 47.20 1.45 24.21
CA ASP A 383 46.88 2.49 25.20
C ASP A 383 45.41 2.93 25.17
N GLN A 384 44.58 2.32 24.31
CA GLN A 384 43.19 2.73 24.13
C GLN A 384 42.28 2.10 25.20
N PRO A 385 41.38 2.89 25.82
CA PRO A 385 40.37 2.36 26.73
C PRO A 385 39.41 1.43 25.97
N GLY A 386 38.78 0.48 26.65
CA GLY A 386 37.77 -0.37 26.01
C GLY A 386 36.58 0.45 25.51
N SER A 387 35.84 -0.06 24.52
CA SER A 387 34.64 0.59 23.93
C SER A 387 33.58 -0.46 23.65
N TYR A 388 32.33 -0.15 24.02
CA TYR A 388 31.15 -1.01 24.00
C TYR A 388 29.99 -0.21 23.40
N CYS A 389 29.81 -0.34 22.09
CA CYS A 389 28.78 0.36 21.34
C CYS A 389 27.70 -0.61 20.87
N LEU A 390 26.44 -0.24 21.02
CA LEU A 390 25.31 -0.83 20.31
C LEU A 390 25.09 -0.03 19.03
N LEU A 391 25.31 -0.67 17.90
CA LEU A 391 25.16 -0.09 16.57
C LEU A 391 23.80 -0.49 16.02
N THR A 392 22.94 0.48 15.76
CA THR A 392 21.74 0.29 14.97
C THR A 392 22.13 0.39 13.51
N THR A 393 21.93 -0.69 12.75
CA THR A 393 22.12 -0.71 11.31
C THR A 393 20.80 -0.94 10.59
N LEU A 394 20.65 -0.30 9.44
CA LEU A 394 19.54 -0.48 8.50
C LEU A 394 20.17 -0.86 7.15
N ASP A 395 19.86 -2.05 6.65
CA ASP A 395 20.42 -2.58 5.40
C ASP A 395 21.96 -2.55 5.35
N GLY A 396 22.60 -2.75 6.51
CA GLY A 396 24.05 -2.76 6.68
C GLY A 396 24.70 -1.38 6.85
N GLU A 397 23.95 -0.29 6.67
CA GLU A 397 24.43 1.07 6.94
C GLU A 397 24.23 1.44 8.42
N LEU A 398 25.25 2.09 9.01
CA LEU A 398 25.19 2.56 10.39
C LEU A 398 24.26 3.77 10.51
N VAL A 399 23.10 3.59 11.13
CA VAL A 399 22.17 4.69 11.45
C VAL A 399 22.64 5.42 12.69
N ARG A 400 22.92 4.68 13.77
CA ARG A 400 23.36 5.28 15.04
C ARG A 400 24.14 4.32 15.90
N ALA A 401 25.10 4.87 16.64
CA ALA A 401 25.78 4.17 17.71
C ALA A 401 25.39 4.75 19.08
N ASN A 402 25.05 3.87 20.01
CA ASN A 402 24.68 4.23 21.38
C ASN A 402 25.47 3.40 22.38
N GLY A 403 25.80 3.98 23.54
CA GLY A 403 26.28 3.20 24.68
C GLY A 403 25.12 2.56 25.43
N MET A 404 25.38 1.46 26.15
CA MET A 404 24.39 0.86 27.04
C MET A 404 24.01 1.86 28.14
N GLY A 405 22.72 2.20 28.26
CA GLY A 405 22.22 3.10 29.30
C GLY A 405 22.46 2.52 30.71
N GLY A 406 22.62 3.39 31.70
CA GLY A 406 22.86 2.98 33.10
C GLY A 406 21.75 2.08 33.65
N ASP A 407 20.50 2.46 33.38
CA ASP A 407 19.33 1.73 33.84
C ASP A 407 19.21 0.39 33.14
N LEU A 408 19.20 0.37 31.80
CA LEU A 408 19.11 -0.86 31.00
C LEU A 408 20.27 -1.83 31.31
N GLY A 409 21.51 -1.33 31.36
CA GLY A 409 22.67 -2.17 31.67
C GLY A 409 22.60 -2.79 33.07
N THR A 410 22.09 -2.05 34.06
CA THR A 410 21.89 -2.56 35.42
C THR A 410 20.76 -3.58 35.48
N GLU A 411 19.64 -3.32 34.81
CA GLU A 411 18.52 -4.26 34.73
C GLU A 411 18.94 -5.56 34.06
N LEU A 412 19.57 -5.49 32.89
CA LEU A 412 20.05 -6.68 32.18
C LEU A 412 21.06 -7.47 33.01
N GLY A 413 21.91 -6.81 33.80
CA GLY A 413 22.93 -7.46 34.62
C GLY A 413 22.44 -8.04 35.95
N THR A 414 21.35 -7.52 36.52
CA THR A 414 20.91 -7.88 37.88
C THR A 414 19.52 -8.49 37.97
N ASN A 415 18.65 -8.22 37.00
CA ASN A 415 17.28 -8.72 36.99
C ASN A 415 17.18 -9.99 36.13
N GLU A 416 17.19 -11.16 36.77
CA GLU A 416 17.04 -12.46 36.10
C GLU A 416 15.70 -12.60 35.33
N ASN A 417 14.70 -11.76 35.63
CA ASN A 417 13.37 -11.82 35.01
C ASN A 417 13.12 -10.69 34.00
N TRP A 418 14.10 -9.85 33.65
CA TRP A 418 13.92 -8.73 32.72
C TRP A 418 13.25 -9.19 31.42
N ALA A 419 13.74 -10.29 30.83
CA ALA A 419 13.22 -10.86 29.60
C ALA A 419 11.73 -11.25 29.65
N THR A 420 11.17 -11.49 30.84
CA THR A 420 9.77 -11.92 31.02
C THR A 420 8.86 -10.82 31.58
N VAL A 421 9.41 -9.81 32.25
CA VAL A 421 8.63 -8.79 32.98
C VAL A 421 8.64 -7.44 32.27
N SER A 422 9.76 -7.05 31.65
CA SER A 422 9.90 -5.75 31.01
C SER A 422 10.94 -5.78 29.88
N PRO A 423 10.75 -6.59 28.82
CA PRO A 423 11.72 -6.75 27.72
C PRO A 423 11.69 -5.57 26.74
N THR A 424 11.75 -4.33 27.25
CA THR A 424 11.59 -3.10 26.48
C THR A 424 12.85 -2.24 26.61
N PHE A 425 13.29 -1.65 25.49
CA PHE A 425 14.36 -0.65 25.45
C PHE A 425 14.12 0.36 24.32
N THR A 426 14.96 1.39 24.18
CA THR A 426 14.85 2.36 23.09
C THR A 426 15.96 2.20 22.06
N ILE A 427 15.59 2.26 20.78
CA ILE A 427 16.52 2.35 19.65
C ILE A 427 16.64 3.82 19.26
N GLY A 428 17.86 4.36 19.28
CA GLY A 428 18.10 5.74 18.88
C GLY A 428 18.32 5.91 17.37
N ALA A 429 17.90 7.05 16.83
CA ALA A 429 18.13 7.54 15.48
C ALA A 429 18.58 9.02 15.50
N SER A 430 19.11 9.52 14.39
CA SER A 430 19.64 10.89 14.33
C SER A 430 18.55 11.94 14.08
N ASN A 431 17.51 11.58 13.33
CA ASN A 431 16.37 12.43 12.99
C ASN A 431 15.05 11.63 12.99
N ALA A 432 13.93 12.34 12.82
CA ALA A 432 12.59 11.74 12.85
C ALA A 432 12.36 10.76 11.69
N ASP A 433 12.87 11.09 10.50
CA ASP A 433 12.68 10.29 9.29
C ASP A 433 13.37 8.92 9.44
N GLU A 434 14.63 8.90 9.91
CA GLU A 434 15.35 7.66 10.23
C GLU A 434 14.66 6.84 11.33
N ALA A 435 14.13 7.50 12.37
CA ALA A 435 13.40 6.82 13.45
C ALA A 435 12.13 6.16 12.92
N GLN A 436 11.41 6.86 12.03
CA GLN A 436 10.20 6.38 11.38
C GLN A 436 10.52 5.23 10.43
N GLU A 437 11.60 5.31 9.67
CA GLU A 437 12.02 4.26 8.74
C GLU A 437 12.42 2.97 9.46
N ILE A 438 13.20 3.08 10.55
CA ILE A 438 13.50 1.94 11.43
C ILE A 438 12.21 1.35 11.98
N LYS A 439 11.30 2.19 12.49
CA LYS A 439 10.02 1.73 13.03
C LYS A 439 9.21 0.98 11.98
N ILE A 440 9.02 1.53 10.79
CA ILE A 440 8.29 0.88 9.70
C ILE A 440 8.93 -0.46 9.36
N SER A 441 10.25 -0.49 9.23
CA SER A 441 10.99 -1.72 8.92
C SER A 441 10.86 -2.80 10.01
N LEU A 442 10.82 -2.40 11.29
CA LEU A 442 10.60 -3.32 12.41
C LEU A 442 9.16 -3.83 12.50
N GLU A 443 8.17 -2.99 12.22
CA GLU A 443 6.75 -3.38 12.32
C GLU A 443 6.25 -4.18 11.12
N VAL A 444 6.80 -3.91 9.92
CA VAL A 444 6.42 -4.60 8.68
C VAL A 444 7.31 -5.83 8.42
N GLY A 445 8.56 -5.78 8.89
CA GLY A 445 9.59 -6.78 8.59
C GLY A 445 10.40 -6.41 7.35
N SER A 446 11.48 -7.18 7.14
CA SER A 446 12.39 -6.98 6.01
C SER A 446 11.95 -7.75 4.76
N LEU A 447 12.24 -7.17 3.58
CA LEU A 447 12.05 -7.87 2.32
C LEU A 447 13.02 -9.06 2.24
N PRO A 448 12.51 -10.27 1.96
CA PRO A 448 13.36 -11.43 1.76
C PRO A 448 14.34 -11.26 0.61
N THR A 449 13.92 -10.57 -0.46
CA THR A 449 14.75 -10.27 -1.62
C THR A 449 14.36 -8.91 -2.21
N ASN A 450 15.24 -8.37 -3.05
CA ASN A 450 15.06 -7.10 -3.73
C ASN A 450 14.31 -7.24 -5.05
N LEU A 451 13.72 -6.14 -5.49
CA LEU A 451 13.26 -5.99 -6.87
C LEU A 451 14.48 -5.71 -7.75
N ASP A 452 14.67 -6.51 -8.81
CA ASP A 452 15.70 -6.22 -9.81
C ASP A 452 15.19 -5.16 -10.79
N ILE A 453 15.37 -3.90 -10.40
CA ILE A 453 14.96 -2.75 -11.22
C ILE A 453 15.76 -2.69 -12.53
N SER A 454 16.93 -3.32 -12.62
CA SER A 454 17.76 -3.29 -13.82
C SER A 454 17.18 -4.14 -14.96
N GLU A 455 16.46 -5.21 -14.62
CA GLU A 455 15.69 -6.04 -15.54
C GLU A 455 14.23 -5.57 -15.69
N GLY A 456 13.82 -4.60 -14.87
CA GLY A 456 12.47 -4.06 -14.83
C GLY A 456 12.19 -2.86 -15.74
N ASP A 457 10.96 -2.36 -15.64
CA ASP A 457 10.48 -1.12 -16.24
C ASP A 457 10.06 -0.12 -15.14
N VAL A 458 10.50 1.13 -15.28
CA VAL A 458 10.14 2.23 -14.38
C VAL A 458 9.49 3.32 -15.20
N SER A 459 8.22 3.59 -14.90
CA SER A 459 7.38 4.54 -15.61
C SER A 459 6.88 5.63 -14.66
N TYR A 460 6.83 6.87 -15.14
CA TYR A 460 6.28 8.01 -14.41
C TYR A 460 5.34 8.83 -15.29
N ILE A 461 4.16 9.15 -14.77
CA ILE A 461 3.19 10.02 -15.41
C ILE A 461 2.88 11.18 -14.47
N GLN A 462 3.00 12.40 -14.98
CA GLN A 462 2.63 13.59 -14.20
C GLN A 462 1.12 13.58 -13.88
N PRO A 463 0.70 13.88 -12.64
CA PRO A 463 -0.72 13.91 -12.27
C PRO A 463 -1.59 14.81 -13.18
N SER A 464 -1.02 15.93 -13.65
CA SER A 464 -1.69 16.84 -14.59
C SER A 464 -2.02 16.18 -15.93
N LEU A 465 -1.11 15.35 -16.44
CA LEU A 465 -1.29 14.60 -17.69
C LEU A 465 -2.30 13.47 -17.51
N ALA A 466 -2.26 12.76 -16.39
CA ALA A 466 -3.24 11.72 -16.06
C ALA A 466 -4.67 12.28 -15.97
N GLN A 467 -4.83 13.47 -15.37
CA GLN A 467 -6.12 14.16 -15.32
C GLN A 467 -6.63 14.56 -16.73
N GLU A 468 -5.71 14.91 -17.64
CA GLU A 468 -6.04 15.15 -19.04
C GLU A 468 -6.48 13.84 -19.72
N PHE A 469 -5.76 12.74 -19.52
CA PHE A 469 -6.11 11.41 -20.03
C PHE A 469 -7.47 10.92 -19.54
N LYS A 470 -7.81 11.16 -18.27
CA LYS A 470 -9.14 10.86 -17.71
C LYS A 470 -10.25 11.62 -18.44
N SER A 471 -10.04 12.91 -18.67
CA SER A 471 -11.00 13.76 -19.38
C SER A 471 -11.14 13.37 -20.85
N LEU A 472 -10.00 13.12 -21.53
CA LEU A 472 -9.96 12.69 -22.93
C LEU A 472 -10.59 11.30 -23.12
N SER A 473 -10.39 10.39 -22.17
CA SER A 473 -11.01 9.06 -22.17
C SER A 473 -12.53 9.14 -22.14
N LEU A 474 -13.08 9.97 -21.25
CA LEU A 474 -14.52 10.21 -21.17
C LEU A 474 -15.07 10.81 -22.47
N ILE A 475 -14.39 11.82 -23.01
CA ILE A 475 -14.78 12.49 -24.26
C ILE A 475 -14.75 11.50 -25.43
N THR A 476 -13.69 10.70 -25.54
CA THR A 476 -13.55 9.67 -26.58
C THR A 476 -14.65 8.62 -26.47
N GLY A 477 -14.97 8.16 -25.26
CA GLY A 477 -16.07 7.23 -25.01
C GLY A 477 -17.43 7.80 -25.45
N LEU A 478 -17.71 9.08 -25.16
CA LEU A 478 -18.92 9.76 -25.62
C LEU A 478 -18.97 9.88 -27.15
N PHE A 479 -17.86 10.24 -27.80
CA PHE A 479 -17.81 10.30 -29.26
C PHE A 479 -18.03 8.93 -29.91
N ALA A 480 -17.43 7.87 -29.36
CA ALA A 480 -17.66 6.50 -29.81
C ALA A 480 -19.14 6.13 -29.67
N TRP A 481 -19.74 6.41 -28.51
CA TRP A 481 -21.16 6.15 -28.26
C TRP A 481 -22.09 6.91 -29.22
N PHE A 482 -21.88 8.22 -29.40
CA PHE A 482 -22.67 9.02 -30.36
C PHE A 482 -22.45 8.58 -31.80
N GLY A 483 -21.23 8.21 -32.18
CA GLY A 483 -20.91 7.70 -33.51
C GLY A 483 -21.66 6.41 -33.82
N VAL A 484 -21.65 5.46 -32.88
CA VAL A 484 -22.38 4.19 -32.99
C VAL A 484 -23.90 4.43 -32.99
N ALA A 485 -24.42 5.25 -32.07
CA ALA A 485 -25.84 5.62 -32.02
C ALA A 485 -26.31 6.27 -33.34
N GLY A 486 -25.50 7.18 -33.90
CA GLY A 486 -25.77 7.83 -35.18
C GLY A 486 -25.79 6.83 -36.34
N MET A 487 -24.81 5.93 -36.40
CA MET A 487 -24.75 4.88 -37.43
C MET A 487 -25.97 3.96 -37.36
N VAL A 488 -26.33 3.48 -36.16
CA VAL A 488 -27.50 2.61 -35.94
C VAL A 488 -28.79 3.32 -36.35
N PHE A 489 -28.95 4.59 -35.97
CA PHE A 489 -30.12 5.38 -36.35
C PHE A 489 -30.22 5.53 -37.88
N LEU A 490 -29.11 5.86 -38.56
CA LEU A 490 -29.05 5.97 -40.02
C LEU A 490 -29.36 4.64 -40.73
N ARG A 491 -28.86 3.52 -40.19
CA ARG A 491 -29.02 2.18 -40.79
C ARG A 491 -30.45 1.66 -40.72
N TYR A 492 -31.13 1.82 -39.58
CA TYR A 492 -32.46 1.26 -39.34
C TYR A 492 -33.60 2.25 -39.63
N ASN A 493 -33.34 3.55 -39.52
CA ASN A 493 -34.31 4.64 -39.67
C ASN A 493 -35.61 4.43 -38.86
N LYS A 494 -35.53 3.66 -37.77
CA LYS A 494 -36.64 3.26 -36.90
C LYS A 494 -36.21 3.41 -35.45
N VAL A 495 -36.74 4.44 -34.80
CA VAL A 495 -36.47 4.76 -33.38
C VAL A 495 -36.74 3.55 -32.47
N ARG A 496 -37.77 2.75 -32.78
CA ARG A 496 -38.16 1.55 -31.99
C ARG A 496 -37.10 0.44 -31.97
N VAL A 497 -36.14 0.43 -32.90
CA VAL A 497 -35.03 -0.55 -32.95
C VAL A 497 -33.75 0.09 -32.40
N ALA A 498 -33.49 1.35 -32.77
CA ALA A 498 -32.28 2.06 -32.40
C ALA A 498 -32.19 2.38 -30.89
N VAL A 499 -33.28 2.86 -30.27
CA VAL A 499 -33.26 3.26 -28.85
C VAL A 499 -32.96 2.08 -27.91
N PRO A 500 -33.62 0.90 -28.03
CA PRO A 500 -33.27 -0.25 -27.20
C PRO A 500 -31.83 -0.73 -27.40
N MET A 501 -31.28 -0.61 -28.61
CA MET A 501 -29.90 -0.98 -28.92
C MET A 501 -28.91 -0.07 -28.19
N ILE A 502 -29.15 1.24 -28.22
CA ILE A 502 -28.33 2.24 -27.51
C ILE A 502 -28.41 2.02 -26.00
N PHE A 503 -29.61 1.79 -25.47
CA PHE A 503 -29.81 1.53 -24.03
C PHE A 503 -29.08 0.27 -23.57
N THR A 504 -29.13 -0.81 -24.37
CA THR A 504 -28.45 -2.06 -24.04
C THR A 504 -26.93 -1.93 -24.10
N ALA A 505 -26.38 -1.13 -25.03
CA ALA A 505 -24.96 -0.80 -25.05
C ALA A 505 -24.51 -0.02 -23.80
N ILE A 506 -25.29 0.97 -23.35
CA ILE A 506 -25.00 1.71 -22.10
C ILE A 506 -25.07 0.75 -20.90
N ALA A 507 -26.09 -0.10 -20.85
CA ALA A 507 -26.26 -1.07 -19.78
C ALA A 507 -25.06 -2.02 -19.69
N GLU A 508 -24.50 -2.45 -20.82
CA GLU A 508 -23.31 -3.30 -20.86
C GLU A 508 -22.08 -2.62 -20.26
N VAL A 509 -21.79 -1.37 -20.66
CA VAL A 509 -20.69 -0.58 -20.08
C VAL A 509 -20.89 -0.35 -18.60
N PHE A 510 -22.12 -0.03 -18.17
CA PHE A 510 -22.43 0.20 -16.77
C PHE A 510 -22.22 -1.06 -15.91
N ILE A 511 -22.57 -2.24 -16.43
CA ILE A 511 -22.31 -3.51 -15.75
C ILE A 511 -20.80 -3.78 -15.67
N LEU A 512 -20.04 -3.46 -16.71
CA LEU A 512 -18.57 -3.60 -16.70
C LEU A 512 -17.90 -2.67 -15.69
N LEU A 513 -18.38 -1.44 -15.54
CA LEU A 513 -17.91 -0.54 -14.50
C LEU A 513 -18.27 -1.06 -13.10
N GLY A 514 -19.46 -1.63 -12.93
CA GLY A 514 -19.84 -2.32 -11.70
C GLY A 514 -18.94 -3.51 -11.38
N PHE A 515 -18.59 -4.31 -12.39
CA PHE A 515 -17.62 -5.40 -12.26
C PHE A 515 -16.27 -4.87 -11.78
N ALA A 516 -15.73 -3.81 -12.42
CA ALA A 516 -14.46 -3.20 -12.02
C ALA A 516 -14.47 -2.74 -10.56
N ALA A 517 -15.57 -2.13 -10.11
CA ALA A 517 -15.73 -1.72 -8.71
C ALA A 517 -15.77 -2.90 -7.73
N VAL A 518 -16.46 -4.00 -8.07
CA VAL A 518 -16.51 -5.20 -7.20
C VAL A 518 -15.15 -5.89 -7.11
N THR A 519 -14.39 -5.94 -8.21
CA THR A 519 -13.10 -6.64 -8.23
C THR A 519 -11.94 -5.78 -7.76
N GLY A 520 -12.15 -4.48 -7.48
CA GLY A 520 -11.04 -3.55 -7.21
C GLY A 520 -10.11 -3.38 -8.41
N LEU A 521 -10.64 -3.50 -9.64
CA LEU A 521 -9.83 -3.37 -10.85
C LEU A 521 -9.50 -1.89 -11.09
N ALA A 522 -8.25 -1.51 -10.89
CA ALA A 522 -7.76 -0.17 -11.18
C ALA A 522 -7.83 0.10 -12.70
N LEU A 523 -8.65 1.07 -13.10
CA LEU A 523 -8.89 1.38 -14.50
C LEU A 523 -7.74 2.21 -15.09
N ASP A 524 -6.98 1.59 -15.99
CA ASP A 524 -6.01 2.25 -16.89
C ASP A 524 -6.60 2.58 -18.28
N LEU A 525 -5.83 3.28 -19.12
CA LEU A 525 -6.22 3.61 -20.49
C LEU A 525 -6.53 2.36 -21.33
N SER A 526 -5.81 1.26 -21.11
CA SER A 526 -6.07 -0.01 -21.81
C SER A 526 -7.44 -0.60 -21.47
N HIS A 527 -7.88 -0.49 -20.21
CA HIS A 527 -9.21 -0.90 -19.77
C HIS A 527 -10.29 -0.05 -20.42
N ILE A 528 -10.09 1.28 -20.51
CA ILE A 528 -11.00 2.20 -21.21
C ILE A 528 -11.10 1.82 -22.70
N ALA A 529 -9.98 1.52 -23.36
CA ALA A 529 -9.98 1.05 -24.74
C ALA A 529 -10.77 -0.26 -24.89
N GLY A 530 -10.65 -1.17 -23.91
CA GLY A 530 -11.45 -2.40 -23.84
C GLY A 530 -12.94 -2.13 -23.73
N LEU A 531 -13.36 -1.21 -22.85
CA LEU A 531 -14.76 -0.79 -22.73
C LEU A 531 -15.30 -0.25 -24.06
N ILE A 532 -14.54 0.58 -24.76
CA ILE A 532 -14.92 1.13 -26.08
C ILE A 532 -15.03 0.01 -27.13
N ALA A 533 -14.10 -0.96 -27.12
CA ALA A 533 -14.16 -2.12 -28.02
C ALA A 533 -15.41 -3.00 -27.75
N VAL A 534 -15.79 -3.16 -26.47
CA VAL A 534 -17.01 -3.88 -26.10
C VAL A 534 -18.27 -3.16 -26.58
N ILE A 535 -18.31 -1.82 -26.53
CA ILE A 535 -19.44 -1.06 -27.13
C ILE A 535 -19.60 -1.42 -28.61
N GLY A 536 -18.50 -1.44 -29.37
CA GLY A 536 -18.52 -1.75 -30.80
C GLY A 536 -18.97 -3.18 -31.10
N THR A 537 -18.34 -4.16 -30.46
CA THR A 537 -18.68 -5.59 -30.64
C THR A 537 -20.08 -5.93 -30.13
N GLY A 538 -20.50 -5.32 -29.01
CA GLY A 538 -21.85 -5.41 -28.48
C GLY A 538 -22.89 -4.96 -29.49
N VAL A 539 -22.71 -3.77 -30.08
CA VAL A 539 -23.66 -3.27 -31.08
C VAL A 539 -23.67 -4.11 -32.35
N ASP A 540 -22.54 -4.67 -32.79
CA ASP A 540 -22.51 -5.61 -33.93
C ASP A 540 -23.41 -6.83 -33.69
N ASP A 541 -23.35 -7.42 -32.49
CA ASP A 541 -24.22 -8.53 -32.11
C ASP A 541 -25.70 -8.12 -32.08
N LEU A 542 -26.00 -6.92 -31.59
CA LEU A 542 -27.37 -6.38 -31.56
C LEU A 542 -27.90 -6.14 -32.99
N ILE A 543 -27.03 -5.71 -33.92
CA ILE A 543 -27.33 -5.56 -35.35
C ILE A 543 -27.63 -6.93 -35.97
N ILE A 544 -26.84 -7.96 -35.69
CA ILE A 544 -27.08 -9.34 -36.16
C ILE A 544 -28.46 -9.84 -35.70
N ILE A 545 -28.81 -9.62 -34.42
CA ILE A 545 -30.13 -9.96 -33.87
C ILE A 545 -31.24 -9.21 -34.61
N ALA A 546 -31.10 -7.89 -34.75
CA ALA A 546 -32.10 -7.05 -35.39
C ALA A 546 -32.31 -7.43 -36.87
N ASP A 547 -31.23 -7.60 -37.63
CA ASP A 547 -31.30 -7.95 -39.05
C ASP A 547 -31.92 -9.33 -39.27
N GLU A 548 -31.52 -10.36 -38.51
CA GLU A 548 -32.08 -11.71 -38.65
C GLU A 548 -33.57 -11.75 -38.27
N ILE A 549 -34.00 -10.99 -37.25
CA ILE A 549 -35.40 -10.92 -36.84
C ILE A 549 -36.24 -10.17 -37.88
N LEU A 550 -35.73 -9.05 -38.43
CA LEU A 550 -36.48 -8.13 -39.29
C LEU A 550 -36.45 -8.48 -40.79
N GLN A 551 -35.45 -9.19 -41.33
CA GLN A 551 -35.25 -9.34 -42.79
C GLN A 551 -36.22 -10.27 -43.53
N GLN A 552 -36.90 -11.21 -42.88
CA GLN A 552 -37.69 -12.24 -43.58
C GLN A 552 -39.23 -12.01 -43.50
N GLY A 553 -39.70 -10.76 -43.64
CA GLY A 553 -41.14 -10.41 -43.64
C GLY A 553 -41.78 -10.30 -42.25
N GLU A 554 -43.09 -10.01 -42.18
CA GLU A 554 -43.84 -9.94 -40.92
C GLU A 554 -43.61 -11.22 -40.10
N VAL A 555 -43.19 -11.05 -38.84
CA VAL A 555 -43.01 -12.17 -37.92
C VAL A 555 -44.40 -12.69 -37.54
N ALA A 556 -44.93 -13.60 -38.34
CA ALA A 556 -46.32 -14.04 -38.23
C ALA A 556 -46.62 -14.85 -36.96
N THR A 557 -45.60 -15.38 -36.26
CA THR A 557 -45.74 -16.16 -35.02
C THR A 557 -44.47 -16.11 -34.15
N GLY A 558 -44.61 -16.23 -32.83
CA GLY A 558 -43.50 -16.33 -31.88
C GLY A 558 -42.53 -17.51 -32.14
N ARG A 559 -42.97 -18.57 -32.83
CA ARG A 559 -42.09 -19.70 -33.20
C ARG A 559 -41.07 -19.34 -34.28
N VAL A 560 -41.45 -18.48 -35.24
CA VAL A 560 -40.53 -17.96 -36.26
C VAL A 560 -39.49 -17.04 -35.61
N PHE A 561 -39.90 -16.23 -34.65
CA PHE A 561 -39.00 -15.40 -33.85
C PHE A 561 -37.94 -16.25 -33.14
N GLN A 562 -38.34 -17.28 -32.40
CA GLN A 562 -37.40 -18.12 -31.64
C GLN A 562 -36.37 -18.83 -32.53
N ASN A 563 -36.77 -19.30 -33.71
CA ASN A 563 -35.84 -19.93 -34.64
C ASN A 563 -34.81 -18.93 -35.21
N ARG A 564 -35.26 -17.74 -35.60
CA ARG A 564 -34.39 -16.65 -36.09
C ARG A 564 -33.44 -16.17 -35.00
N PHE A 565 -33.96 -15.93 -33.81
CA PHE A 565 -33.16 -15.55 -32.64
C PHE A 565 -32.10 -16.62 -32.33
N ARG A 566 -32.45 -17.90 -32.34
CA ARG A 566 -31.48 -19.00 -32.11
C ARG A 566 -30.36 -19.01 -33.16
N LYS A 567 -30.68 -18.75 -34.43
CA LYS A 567 -29.69 -18.69 -35.51
C LYS A 567 -28.74 -17.51 -35.33
N ALA A 568 -29.27 -16.32 -35.05
CA ALA A 568 -28.47 -15.14 -34.73
C ALA A 568 -27.55 -15.41 -33.52
N PHE A 569 -28.12 -15.97 -32.44
CA PHE A 569 -27.39 -16.25 -31.21
C PHE A 569 -26.28 -17.31 -31.38
N TRP A 570 -26.45 -18.26 -32.32
CA TRP A 570 -25.38 -19.20 -32.65
C TRP A 570 -24.17 -18.52 -33.31
N VAL A 571 -24.41 -17.54 -34.20
CA VAL A 571 -23.34 -16.75 -34.83
C VAL A 571 -22.62 -15.90 -33.78
N ILE A 572 -23.39 -15.24 -32.91
CA ILE A 572 -22.86 -14.42 -31.80
C ILE A 572 -22.02 -15.27 -30.84
N GLY A 573 -22.51 -16.45 -30.47
CA GLY A 573 -21.77 -17.38 -29.63
C GLY A 573 -20.46 -17.85 -30.27
N ALA A 574 -20.46 -18.12 -31.58
CA ALA A 574 -19.24 -18.49 -32.30
C ALA A 574 -18.23 -17.33 -32.33
N ALA A 575 -18.69 -16.10 -32.60
CA ALA A 575 -17.83 -14.91 -32.59
C ALA A 575 -17.25 -14.65 -31.19
N ALA A 576 -18.06 -14.78 -30.14
CA ALA A 576 -17.62 -14.66 -28.75
C ALA A 576 -16.50 -15.64 -28.40
N VAL A 577 -16.66 -16.93 -28.77
CA VAL A 577 -15.61 -17.94 -28.58
C VAL A 577 -14.32 -17.56 -29.30
N THR A 578 -14.41 -17.07 -30.54
CA THR A 578 -13.21 -16.64 -31.27
C THR A 578 -12.51 -15.44 -30.61
N THR A 579 -13.27 -14.47 -30.10
CA THR A 579 -12.71 -13.31 -29.39
C THR A 579 -12.03 -13.73 -28.09
N ILE A 580 -12.68 -14.61 -27.31
CA ILE A 580 -12.10 -15.12 -26.05
C ILE A 580 -10.80 -15.89 -26.32
N ILE A 581 -10.78 -16.76 -27.34
CA ILE A 581 -9.57 -17.48 -27.74
C ILE A 581 -8.48 -16.50 -28.17
N ALA A 582 -8.82 -15.48 -28.96
CA ALA A 582 -7.86 -14.48 -29.43
C ALA A 582 -7.28 -13.61 -28.31
N MET A 583 -8.07 -13.30 -27.28
CA MET A 583 -7.64 -12.48 -26.14
C MET A 583 -6.91 -13.30 -25.07
N SER A 584 -7.13 -14.62 -25.00
CA SER A 584 -6.55 -15.48 -23.95
C SER A 584 -5.01 -15.42 -23.83
N PRO A 585 -4.20 -15.33 -24.90
CA PRO A 585 -2.75 -15.23 -24.74
C PRO A 585 -2.33 -13.92 -24.07
N LEU A 586 -3.07 -12.82 -24.30
CA LEU A 586 -2.76 -11.53 -23.68
C LEU A 586 -3.06 -11.54 -22.17
N THR A 587 -4.02 -12.35 -21.73
CA THR A 587 -4.29 -12.53 -20.29
C THR A 587 -3.28 -13.45 -19.61
N PHE A 588 -2.84 -14.52 -20.26
CA PHE A 588 -1.94 -15.52 -19.64
C PHE A 588 -0.45 -15.18 -19.77
N LEU A 589 -0.03 -14.53 -20.85
CA LEU A 589 1.35 -14.07 -21.03
C LEU A 589 1.57 -12.67 -20.44
N SER A 590 0.53 -12.11 -19.79
CA SER A 590 0.48 -10.78 -19.21
C SER A 590 1.30 -9.73 -19.96
N VAL A 591 0.98 -9.57 -21.25
CA VAL A 591 1.75 -8.74 -22.18
C VAL A 591 1.53 -7.26 -21.86
N GLY A 592 2.24 -6.78 -20.85
CA GLY A 592 2.25 -5.41 -20.37
C GLY A 592 0.85 -4.78 -20.27
N ASP A 593 0.70 -3.60 -20.85
CA ASP A 593 -0.51 -2.78 -20.74
C ASP A 593 -1.72 -3.40 -21.45
N LEU A 594 -1.54 -4.40 -22.33
CA LEU A 594 -2.64 -5.03 -23.07
C LEU A 594 -3.43 -6.05 -22.24
N PHE A 595 -2.91 -6.44 -21.07
CA PHE A 595 -3.61 -7.33 -20.14
C PHE A 595 -5.00 -6.76 -19.78
N GLY A 596 -5.06 -5.50 -19.37
CA GLY A 596 -6.30 -4.83 -18.98
C GLY A 596 -7.34 -4.75 -20.10
N PHE A 597 -6.87 -4.47 -21.33
CA PHE A 597 -7.71 -4.51 -22.53
C PHE A 597 -8.33 -5.90 -22.76
N ALA A 598 -7.53 -6.95 -22.63
CA ALA A 598 -7.97 -8.33 -22.85
C ALA A 598 -8.98 -8.78 -21.80
N VAL A 599 -8.72 -8.50 -20.51
CA VAL A 599 -9.63 -8.82 -19.40
C VAL A 599 -11.00 -8.17 -19.60
N VAL A 600 -11.04 -6.85 -19.83
CA VAL A 600 -12.31 -6.12 -20.03
C VAL A 600 -13.05 -6.63 -21.25
N THR A 601 -12.35 -6.94 -22.34
CA THR A 601 -12.96 -7.46 -23.57
C THR A 601 -13.58 -8.85 -23.36
N ILE A 602 -12.86 -9.76 -22.69
CA ILE A 602 -13.36 -11.12 -22.39
C ILE A 602 -14.61 -11.02 -21.49
N VAL A 603 -14.52 -10.26 -20.41
CA VAL A 603 -15.63 -10.08 -19.47
C VAL A 603 -16.83 -9.41 -20.15
N GLY A 604 -16.60 -8.41 -21.01
CA GLY A 604 -17.65 -7.74 -21.77
C GLY A 604 -18.39 -8.67 -22.71
N VAL A 605 -17.65 -9.45 -23.51
CA VAL A 605 -18.23 -10.46 -24.39
C VAL A 605 -19.06 -11.48 -23.59
N LEU A 606 -18.54 -11.98 -22.46
CA LEU A 606 -19.27 -12.92 -21.60
C LEU A 606 -20.55 -12.30 -21.03
N ILE A 607 -20.44 -11.10 -20.43
CA ILE A 607 -21.58 -10.40 -19.83
C ILE A 607 -22.66 -10.22 -20.87
N GLY A 608 -22.36 -9.70 -22.05
CA GLY A 608 -23.46 -9.43 -22.93
C GLY A 608 -23.99 -10.69 -23.62
N VAL A 609 -23.17 -11.70 -23.96
CA VAL A 609 -23.71 -12.98 -24.49
C VAL A 609 -24.67 -13.61 -23.49
N LEU A 610 -24.35 -13.56 -22.19
CA LEU A 610 -25.16 -14.17 -21.14
C LEU A 610 -26.34 -13.29 -20.69
N VAL A 611 -26.21 -11.96 -20.73
CA VAL A 611 -27.15 -11.02 -20.10
C VAL A 611 -27.74 -10.03 -21.10
N THR A 612 -26.93 -9.15 -21.71
CA THR A 612 -27.43 -7.98 -22.47
C THR A 612 -28.05 -8.37 -23.82
N ARG A 613 -27.41 -9.24 -24.62
CA ARG A 613 -27.91 -9.70 -25.92
C ARG A 613 -29.22 -10.51 -25.79
N PRO A 614 -29.36 -11.47 -24.85
CA PRO A 614 -30.65 -12.13 -24.60
C PRO A 614 -31.75 -11.18 -24.17
N ALA A 615 -31.45 -10.20 -23.30
CA ALA A 615 -32.43 -9.20 -22.88
C ALA A 615 -32.87 -8.30 -24.03
N TYR A 616 -31.96 -7.88 -24.91
CA TYR A 616 -32.30 -7.13 -26.12
C TYR A 616 -33.26 -7.91 -27.03
N GLY A 617 -33.02 -9.21 -27.22
CA GLY A 617 -33.92 -10.07 -27.98
C GLY A 617 -35.35 -10.04 -27.45
N ASP A 618 -35.52 -10.17 -26.14
CA ASP A 618 -36.85 -10.12 -25.49
C ASP A 618 -37.48 -8.71 -25.59
N ILE A 619 -36.69 -7.64 -25.45
CA ILE A 619 -37.17 -6.26 -25.63
C ILE A 619 -37.66 -6.05 -27.07
N LEU A 620 -36.89 -6.50 -28.06
CA LEU A 620 -37.25 -6.38 -29.47
C LEU A 620 -38.50 -7.21 -29.81
N ARG A 621 -38.64 -8.41 -29.22
CA ARG A 621 -39.85 -9.24 -29.33
C ARG A 621 -41.09 -8.44 -28.91
N ASN A 622 -41.02 -7.78 -27.75
CA ASN A 622 -42.15 -7.03 -27.17
C ASN A 622 -42.48 -5.74 -27.95
N LEU A 623 -41.50 -5.17 -28.65
CA LEU A 623 -41.69 -3.94 -29.45
C LEU A 623 -42.13 -4.19 -30.89
N VAL A 624 -41.83 -5.39 -31.43
CA VAL A 624 -42.14 -5.76 -32.82
C VAL A 624 -43.41 -6.61 -32.95
N LEU A 625 -43.73 -7.45 -31.97
CA LEU A 625 -44.96 -8.26 -31.97
C LEU A 625 -46.11 -7.54 -31.24
N SER A 626 -47.30 -7.47 -31.85
CA SER A 626 -48.51 -6.99 -31.17
C SER A 626 -48.98 -7.99 -30.09
N GLU A 627 -49.77 -7.54 -29.11
CA GLU A 627 -50.25 -8.39 -28.00
C GLU A 627 -51.00 -9.66 -28.47
N ASP A 628 -51.63 -9.63 -29.65
CA ASP A 628 -52.30 -10.80 -30.26
C ASP A 628 -51.34 -11.81 -30.93
N GLN A 629 -50.06 -11.45 -31.10
CA GLN A 629 -49.01 -12.24 -31.74
C GLN A 629 -47.90 -12.72 -30.79
N GLN A 630 -47.94 -12.26 -29.53
CA GLN A 630 -46.99 -12.66 -28.47
C GLN A 630 -47.32 -14.06 -27.93
#